data_AF-A0A7C4LV67-F1
#
_entry.id   AF-A0A7C4LV67-F1
#
_cell.length_a   1.000
_cell.length_b   1.000
_cell.length_c   1.000
_cell.angle_alpha   90.00
_cell.angle_beta   90.00
_cell.angle_gamma   90.00
#
_symmetry.space_group_name_H-M   'P 1'
#
loop_
_entity.id
_entity.type
_entity.pdbx_description
1 polymer ?
#
loop_
_entity_poly.entity_id
_entity_poly.type
_entity_poly.pdbx_seq_one_letter_code
_entity_poly.pdbx_strand_id
1 'polypeptide(L)'
;MSKMEYFVLSSLVAVGVVSYVFFRPELPPSFSKIPLRENTATYSISGGYPSFVNAPNKLNEEIISSIQKRVGEFKRISEDNATAWRATRRADDPLELPYQFEMKLDYDVAQATEREISVVLTSYEYSGGAHGMSYTWTVNWDVKNNRAINLADVYGGVSDYLYLVSQSIKPKLVDYIASQVGNPVDDFGMQMIEDGTSPKIENFSAFSLTPTEITFYFQPYQVGPYSLGEPEITLGRPLLD
;
A
#
# COMPACT_ATOMS: atom_id res chain seq x y z
N MET A 1 14.01 93.99 21.41
CA MET A 1 13.96 92.67 22.06
C MET A 1 13.68 91.62 20.99
N SER A 2 14.61 90.71 20.74
CA SER A 2 14.40 89.55 19.88
C SER A 2 13.76 88.41 20.68
N LYS A 3 12.95 87.57 20.01
CA LYS A 3 12.97 86.09 20.01
C LYS A 3 11.67 85.59 19.38
N MET A 4 11.69 84.90 18.24
CA MET A 4 12.16 83.53 17.96
C MET A 4 10.96 82.57 17.99
N GLU A 5 10.53 82.18 16.79
CA GLU A 5 9.54 81.13 16.55
C GLU A 5 10.09 79.78 17.05
N TYR A 6 9.21 78.97 17.64
CA TYR A 6 9.47 77.55 17.90
C TYR A 6 8.38 76.71 17.23
N PHE A 7 8.76 75.99 16.18
CA PHE A 7 8.03 74.84 15.68
C PHE A 7 8.23 73.67 16.64
N VAL A 8 7.14 73.10 17.15
CA VAL A 8 7.18 71.80 17.83
C VAL A 8 7.08 70.72 16.75
N LEU A 9 8.22 70.11 16.42
CA LEU A 9 8.24 68.77 15.86
C LEU A 9 8.18 67.79 17.04
N SER A 10 7.11 67.03 17.14
CA SER A 10 7.08 65.81 17.94
C SER A 10 6.73 64.64 17.04
N SER A 11 7.73 63.81 16.83
CA SER A 11 7.79 62.61 16.01
C SER A 11 6.74 61.57 16.40
N LEU A 12 6.00 61.06 15.41
CA LEU A 12 5.30 59.77 15.52
C LEU A 12 6.36 58.66 15.55
N VAL A 13 6.48 57.94 16.67
CA VAL A 13 7.14 56.64 16.68
C VAL A 13 6.11 55.61 16.22
N ALA A 14 6.17 55.23 14.94
CA ALA A 14 5.45 54.07 14.44
C ALA A 14 6.08 52.81 15.05
N VAL A 15 5.44 52.22 16.06
CA VAL A 15 5.80 50.89 16.54
C VAL A 15 5.36 49.89 15.47
N GLY A 16 6.27 49.58 14.56
CA GLY A 16 6.07 48.48 13.60
C GLY A 16 6.01 47.16 14.38
N VAL A 17 4.86 46.51 14.36
CA VAL A 17 4.76 45.11 14.76
C VAL A 17 5.49 44.31 13.69
N VAL A 18 6.76 43.99 13.95
CA VAL A 18 7.48 42.99 13.15
C VAL A 18 6.91 41.63 13.53
N SER A 19 5.91 41.18 12.77
CA SER A 19 5.46 39.79 12.82
C SER A 19 6.60 38.92 12.29
N TYR A 20 7.37 38.34 13.19
CA TYR A 20 8.27 37.25 12.84
C TYR A 20 7.41 36.05 12.42
N VAL A 21 7.24 35.87 11.12
CA VAL A 21 6.79 34.59 10.57
C VAL A 21 7.94 33.62 10.81
N PHE A 22 7.90 32.90 11.94
CA PHE A 22 8.80 31.79 12.16
C PHE A 22 8.47 30.73 11.11
N PHE A 23 9.32 30.62 10.09
CA PHE A 23 9.33 29.50 9.17
C PHE A 23 9.70 28.26 10.00
N ARG A 24 8.70 27.57 10.54
CA ARG A 24 8.92 26.24 11.10
C ARG A 24 9.11 25.32 9.90
N PRO A 25 10.29 24.70 9.70
CA PRO A 25 10.39 23.65 8.70
C PRO A 25 9.31 22.61 9.05
N GLU A 26 8.49 22.25 8.07
CA GLU A 26 7.58 21.12 8.24
C GLU A 26 8.44 19.91 8.60
N LEU A 27 8.08 19.21 9.68
CA LEU A 27 8.80 18.01 10.06
C LEU A 27 8.54 16.96 8.98
N PRO A 28 9.53 16.15 8.59
CA PRO A 28 9.31 15.09 7.62
C PRO A 28 8.22 14.13 8.13
N PRO A 29 7.47 13.48 7.23
CA PRO A 29 6.55 12.43 7.60
C PRO A 29 7.25 11.37 8.43
N SER A 30 6.58 10.93 9.49
CA SER A 30 6.99 9.75 10.27
C SER A 30 5.76 8.93 10.59
N PHE A 31 5.93 7.66 10.96
CA PHE A 31 4.81 6.77 11.23
C PHE A 31 5.05 5.93 12.47
N SER A 32 3.94 5.46 13.03
CA SER A 32 3.93 4.45 14.08
C SER A 32 3.00 3.30 13.70
N LYS A 33 3.32 2.08 14.14
CA LYS A 33 2.44 0.92 13.97
C LYS A 33 1.21 1.07 14.86
N ILE A 34 0.03 1.04 14.26
CA ILE A 34 -1.24 0.88 14.96
C ILE A 34 -1.54 -0.62 15.05
N PRO A 35 -1.55 -1.23 16.25
CA PRO A 35 -1.85 -2.64 16.39
C PRO A 35 -3.32 -2.91 16.07
N LEU A 36 -3.59 -3.97 15.31
CA LEU A 36 -4.93 -4.52 15.14
C LEU A 36 -4.97 -5.91 15.77
N ARG A 37 -5.88 -6.11 16.74
CA ARG A 37 -6.07 -7.38 17.42
C ARG A 37 -7.55 -7.63 17.65
N GLU A 38 -8.02 -8.78 17.20
CA GLU A 38 -9.36 -9.28 17.46
C GLU A 38 -9.29 -10.80 17.63
N ASN A 39 -10.06 -11.33 18.58
CA ASN A 39 -10.07 -12.76 18.85
C ASN A 39 -11.49 -13.18 19.21
N THR A 40 -12.08 -14.08 18.42
CA THR A 40 -13.43 -14.62 18.62
C THR A 40 -13.36 -16.15 18.67
N ALA A 41 -14.49 -16.83 18.88
CA ALA A 41 -14.52 -18.29 18.74
C ALA A 41 -14.36 -18.74 17.27
N THR A 42 -14.64 -17.86 16.30
CA THR A 42 -14.59 -18.19 14.86
C THR A 42 -13.23 -17.86 14.24
N TYR A 43 -12.70 -16.67 14.53
CA TYR A 43 -11.52 -16.15 13.86
C TYR A 43 -10.63 -15.32 14.81
N SER A 44 -9.36 -15.19 14.46
CA SER A 44 -8.44 -14.20 15.04
C SER A 44 -7.87 -13.27 13.97
N ILE A 45 -7.63 -12.03 14.36
CA ILE A 45 -6.98 -11.00 13.55
C ILE A 45 -5.84 -10.46 14.39
N SER A 46 -4.65 -10.38 13.81
CA SER A 46 -3.46 -9.86 14.49
C SER A 46 -2.57 -9.07 13.53
N GLY A 47 -1.66 -8.27 14.07
CA GLY A 47 -0.72 -7.47 13.28
C GLY A 47 -0.91 -5.97 13.48
N GLY A 48 -0.80 -5.21 12.40
CA GLY A 48 -1.05 -3.77 12.43
C GLY A 48 -0.71 -3.08 11.11
N TYR A 49 -0.88 -1.76 11.10
CA TYR A 49 -0.69 -0.91 9.93
C TYR A 49 -0.04 0.42 10.29
N PRO A 50 0.55 1.16 9.34
CA PRO A 50 1.17 2.44 9.65
C PRO A 50 0.12 3.53 9.77
N SER A 51 0.30 4.43 10.74
CA SER A 51 -0.37 5.72 10.79
C SER A 51 0.68 6.82 10.75
N PHE A 52 0.54 7.74 9.81
CA PHE A 52 1.49 8.82 9.57
C PHE A 52 1.13 10.08 10.36
N VAL A 53 2.16 10.76 10.86
CA VAL A 53 2.13 12.12 11.40
C VAL A 53 2.96 13.03 10.50
N ASN A 54 2.65 14.32 10.49
CA ASN A 54 3.19 15.28 9.52
C ASN A 54 2.93 14.86 8.05
N ALA A 55 1.79 14.21 7.81
CA ALA A 55 1.31 13.82 6.48
C ALA A 55 -0.19 14.13 6.38
N PRO A 56 -0.77 14.18 5.18
CA PRO A 56 -2.18 14.50 5.01
C PRO A 56 -3.10 13.45 5.66
N ASN A 57 -4.14 13.89 6.39
CA ASN A 57 -5.08 12.97 7.05
C ASN A 57 -5.74 11.97 6.10
N LYS A 58 -6.00 12.39 4.86
CA LYS A 58 -6.59 11.53 3.82
C LYS A 58 -5.75 10.30 3.49
N LEU A 59 -4.42 10.36 3.65
CA LEU A 59 -3.57 9.18 3.52
C LEU A 59 -3.92 8.13 4.58
N ASN A 60 -4.03 8.54 5.84
CA ASN A 60 -4.40 7.62 6.92
C ASN A 60 -5.82 7.09 6.73
N GLU A 61 -6.74 7.91 6.22
CA GLU A 61 -8.11 7.50 5.85
C GLU A 61 -8.10 6.44 4.73
N GLU A 62 -7.27 6.60 3.70
CA GLU A 62 -7.12 5.62 2.61
C GLU A 62 -6.54 4.29 3.11
N ILE A 63 -5.48 4.37 3.93
CA ILE A 63 -4.86 3.18 4.55
C ILE A 63 -5.90 2.43 5.39
N ILE A 64 -6.58 3.11 6.32
CA ILE A 64 -7.54 2.44 7.21
C ILE A 64 -8.77 1.92 6.45
N SER A 65 -9.23 2.63 5.42
CA SER A 65 -10.35 2.20 4.56
C SER A 65 -10.00 0.90 3.82
N SER A 66 -8.81 0.82 3.20
CA SER A 66 -8.36 -0.38 2.49
C SER A 66 -8.24 -1.59 3.42
N ILE A 67 -7.73 -1.38 4.64
CA ILE A 67 -7.59 -2.43 5.67
C ILE A 67 -8.96 -2.87 6.16
N GLN A 68 -9.87 -1.93 6.46
CA GLN A 68 -11.22 -2.25 6.91
C GLN A 68 -12.00 -3.05 5.87
N LYS A 69 -11.82 -2.73 4.58
CA LYS A 69 -12.40 -3.50 3.48
C LYS A 69 -11.89 -4.94 3.48
N ARG A 70 -10.57 -5.14 3.57
CA ARG A 70 -9.94 -6.46 3.61
C ARG A 70 -10.37 -7.27 4.84
N VAL A 71 -10.30 -6.66 6.03
CA VAL A 71 -10.72 -7.25 7.30
C VAL A 71 -12.21 -7.62 7.27
N GLY A 72 -13.05 -6.76 6.73
CA GLY A 72 -14.49 -7.02 6.60
C GLY A 72 -14.77 -8.24 5.73
N GLU A 73 -14.06 -8.38 4.61
CA GLU A 73 -14.18 -9.54 3.73
C GLU A 73 -13.71 -10.83 4.41
N PHE A 74 -12.55 -10.80 5.09
CA PHE A 74 -12.07 -11.95 5.87
C PHE A 74 -13.07 -12.40 6.94
N LYS A 75 -13.65 -11.45 7.69
CA LYS A 75 -14.68 -11.75 8.70
C LYS A 75 -15.90 -12.41 8.09
N ARG A 76 -16.40 -11.86 6.96
CA ARG A 76 -17.55 -12.42 6.24
C ARG A 76 -17.29 -13.85 5.79
N ILE A 77 -16.16 -14.09 5.12
CA ILE A 77 -15.78 -15.43 4.64
C ILE A 77 -15.63 -16.40 5.82
N SER A 78 -15.03 -15.95 6.93
CA SER A 78 -14.85 -16.76 8.14
C SER A 78 -16.19 -17.21 8.73
N GLU A 79 -17.18 -16.31 8.83
CA GLU A 79 -18.51 -16.67 9.35
C GLU A 79 -19.31 -17.57 8.38
N ASP A 80 -19.19 -17.32 7.07
CA ASP A 80 -19.80 -18.15 6.04
C ASP A 80 -19.23 -19.58 6.10
N ASN A 81 -17.90 -19.72 6.21
CA ASN A 81 -17.25 -21.02 6.32
C ASN A 81 -17.53 -21.72 7.65
N ALA A 82 -17.63 -20.98 8.75
CA ALA A 82 -18.05 -21.52 10.03
C ALA A 82 -19.47 -22.11 9.96
N THR A 83 -20.38 -21.38 9.29
CA THR A 83 -21.76 -21.82 9.07
C THR A 83 -21.81 -23.07 8.20
N ALA A 84 -21.07 -23.09 7.09
CA ALA A 84 -20.98 -24.24 6.20
C ALA A 84 -20.43 -25.47 6.93
N TRP A 85 -19.39 -25.30 7.75
CA TRP A 85 -18.84 -26.39 8.56
C TRP A 85 -19.88 -26.97 9.52
N ARG A 86 -20.60 -26.12 10.27
CA ARG A 86 -21.65 -26.58 11.19
C ARG A 86 -22.80 -27.30 10.48
N ALA A 87 -23.10 -26.93 9.23
CA ALA A 87 -24.14 -27.55 8.43
C ALA A 87 -23.70 -28.89 7.79
N THR A 88 -22.40 -29.10 7.58
CA THR A 88 -21.85 -30.26 6.84
C THR A 88 -21.03 -31.21 7.69
N ARG A 89 -20.73 -30.85 8.95
CA ARG A 89 -20.07 -31.72 9.92
C ARG A 89 -20.82 -33.02 10.10
N ARG A 90 -20.10 -34.08 10.50
CA ARG A 90 -20.75 -35.34 10.88
C ARG A 90 -21.45 -35.17 12.23
N ALA A 91 -22.42 -36.04 12.50
CA ALA A 91 -23.21 -35.96 13.73
C ALA A 91 -22.34 -36.11 15.01
N ASP A 92 -21.27 -36.89 14.91
CA ASP A 92 -20.29 -37.16 15.96
C ASP A 92 -19.20 -36.07 16.11
N ASP A 93 -19.05 -35.18 15.12
CA ASP A 93 -18.13 -34.05 15.23
C ASP A 93 -18.61 -33.05 16.30
N PRO A 94 -17.70 -32.33 16.99
CA PRO A 94 -18.08 -31.25 17.90
C PRO A 94 -18.96 -30.18 17.24
N LEU A 95 -19.63 -29.35 18.02
CA LEU A 95 -20.31 -28.14 17.51
C LEU A 95 -19.36 -26.96 17.33
N GLU A 96 -18.21 -26.99 18.00
CA GLU A 96 -17.16 -25.98 17.93
C GLU A 96 -16.24 -26.26 16.74
N LEU A 97 -15.75 -25.21 16.10
CA LEU A 97 -14.82 -25.36 15.00
C LEU A 97 -13.54 -26.06 15.48
N PRO A 98 -12.99 -27.02 14.71
CA PRO A 98 -11.77 -27.73 15.08
C PRO A 98 -10.53 -26.82 15.06
N TYR A 99 -10.63 -25.66 14.43
CA TYR A 99 -9.60 -24.64 14.36
C TYR A 99 -10.24 -23.26 14.20
N GLN A 100 -9.48 -22.23 14.56
CA GLN A 100 -9.86 -20.85 14.36
C GLN A 100 -9.33 -20.37 13.01
N PHE A 101 -10.12 -19.60 12.26
CA PHE A 101 -9.63 -18.89 11.08
C PHE A 101 -8.68 -17.77 11.49
N GLU A 102 -7.66 -17.46 10.69
CA GLU A 102 -6.61 -16.52 11.10
C GLU A 102 -6.36 -15.47 10.02
N MET A 103 -6.26 -14.20 10.42
CA MET A 103 -5.70 -13.14 9.61
C MET A 103 -4.48 -12.53 10.31
N LYS A 104 -3.38 -12.36 9.57
CA LYS A 104 -2.18 -11.64 10.00
C LYS A 104 -1.93 -10.49 9.04
N LEU A 105 -2.04 -9.26 9.54
CA LEU A 105 -1.75 -8.03 8.81
C LEU A 105 -0.30 -7.60 9.04
N ASP A 106 0.37 -7.20 7.96
CA ASP A 106 1.64 -6.50 8.05
C ASP A 106 1.76 -5.40 7.00
N TYR A 107 2.86 -4.67 7.06
CA TYR A 107 3.15 -3.62 6.10
C TYR A 107 4.64 -3.36 5.95
N ASP A 108 5.00 -2.81 4.80
CA ASP A 108 6.30 -2.19 4.55
C ASP A 108 6.10 -0.76 4.06
N VAL A 109 6.94 0.17 4.53
CA VAL A 109 6.93 1.57 4.08
C VAL A 109 8.11 1.76 3.14
N ALA A 110 7.88 1.47 1.86
CA ALA A 110 8.88 1.59 0.80
C ALA A 110 9.48 3.01 0.72
N GLN A 111 8.66 4.03 0.99
CA GLN A 111 9.12 5.42 1.08
C GLN A 111 8.20 6.26 1.96
N ALA A 112 8.78 7.20 2.72
CA ALA A 112 8.05 8.28 3.37
C ALA A 112 8.84 9.60 3.30
N THR A 113 8.47 10.47 2.36
CA THR A 113 9.08 11.80 2.19
C THR A 113 8.01 12.89 2.17
N GLU A 114 8.42 14.15 2.26
CA GLU A 114 7.53 15.33 2.11
C GLU A 114 6.87 15.43 0.71
N ARG A 115 7.30 14.62 -0.27
CA ARG A 115 6.74 14.60 -1.62
C ARG A 115 5.80 13.42 -1.84
N GLU A 116 6.26 12.23 -1.51
CA GLU A 116 5.53 10.99 -1.75
C GLU A 116 5.70 10.01 -0.60
N ILE A 117 4.62 9.30 -0.26
CA ILE A 117 4.59 8.17 0.66
C ILE A 117 4.09 6.95 -0.11
N SER A 118 4.76 5.82 0.06
CA SER A 118 4.42 4.54 -0.56
C SER A 118 4.41 3.44 0.50
N VAL A 119 3.26 2.79 0.67
CA VAL A 119 3.05 1.73 1.66
C VAL A 119 2.59 0.46 0.96
N VAL A 120 3.26 -0.64 1.25
CA VAL A 120 2.84 -2.00 0.90
C VAL A 120 2.13 -2.58 2.10
N LEU A 121 0.91 -3.06 1.90
CA LEU A 121 0.07 -3.68 2.91
C LEU A 121 -0.10 -5.15 2.54
N THR A 122 0.11 -6.04 3.50
CA THR A 122 -0.01 -7.48 3.28
C THR A 122 -0.94 -8.11 4.30
N SER A 123 -1.63 -9.16 3.87
CA SER A 123 -2.42 -10.00 4.76
C SER A 123 -2.23 -11.47 4.42
N TYR A 124 -1.84 -12.27 5.40
CA TYR A 124 -2.05 -13.72 5.35
C TYR A 124 -3.42 -14.04 5.93
N GLU A 125 -4.19 -14.86 5.23
CA GLU A 125 -5.55 -15.25 5.61
C GLU A 125 -5.76 -16.75 5.50
N TYR A 126 -6.03 -17.42 6.63
CA TYR A 126 -6.52 -18.78 6.68
C TYR A 126 -8.00 -18.79 7.03
N SER A 127 -8.85 -19.02 6.04
CA SER A 127 -10.30 -19.16 6.22
C SER A 127 -10.78 -20.61 6.05
N GLY A 128 -9.91 -21.60 6.28
CA GLY A 128 -10.19 -23.03 6.09
C GLY A 128 -9.61 -23.59 4.79
N GLY A 129 -9.73 -24.90 4.59
CA GLY A 129 -9.13 -25.61 3.45
C GLY A 129 -7.68 -26.06 3.72
N ALA A 130 -6.93 -26.33 2.64
CA ALA A 130 -5.60 -26.95 2.73
C ALA A 130 -4.49 -25.97 3.17
N HIS A 131 -4.62 -24.69 2.84
CA HIS A 131 -3.66 -23.64 3.21
C HIS A 131 -4.36 -22.27 3.25
N GLY A 132 -3.67 -21.27 3.81
CA GLY A 132 -4.10 -19.87 3.74
C GLY A 132 -3.73 -19.22 2.40
N MET A 133 -4.09 -17.95 2.25
CA MET A 133 -3.79 -17.12 1.09
C MET A 133 -3.17 -15.81 1.55
N SER A 134 -2.08 -15.41 0.90
CA SER A 134 -1.53 -14.06 1.05
C SER A 134 -2.14 -13.11 0.04
N TYR A 135 -2.27 -11.85 0.44
CA TYR A 135 -2.70 -10.77 -0.42
C TYR A 135 -1.86 -9.54 -0.16
N THR A 136 -1.46 -8.89 -1.25
CA THR A 136 -0.66 -7.66 -1.22
C THR A 136 -1.43 -6.53 -1.92
N TRP A 137 -1.52 -5.36 -1.29
CA TRP A 137 -2.04 -4.15 -1.92
C TRP A 137 -1.25 -2.94 -1.47
N THR A 138 -1.39 -1.83 -2.18
CA THR A 138 -0.49 -0.68 -1.99
C THR A 138 -1.27 0.62 -1.89
N VAL A 139 -0.74 1.55 -1.08
CA VAL A 139 -1.20 2.94 -1.03
C VAL A 139 -0.02 3.84 -1.39
N ASN A 140 -0.12 4.51 -2.53
CA ASN A 140 0.85 5.50 -3.00
C ASN A 140 0.21 6.87 -2.95
N TRP A 141 0.90 7.85 -2.36
CA TRP A 141 0.32 9.14 -2.03
C TRP A 141 1.23 10.30 -2.38
N ASP A 142 0.67 11.29 -3.07
CA ASP A 142 1.29 12.58 -3.31
C ASP A 142 0.97 13.48 -2.12
N VAL A 143 1.99 13.74 -1.29
CA VAL A 143 1.86 14.52 -0.06
C VAL A 143 1.50 15.96 -0.35
N LYS A 144 2.09 16.54 -1.40
CA LYS A 144 1.91 17.95 -1.76
C LYS A 144 0.52 18.22 -2.33
N ASN A 145 0.05 17.34 -3.22
CA ASN A 145 -1.25 17.48 -3.87
C ASN A 145 -2.39 16.79 -3.10
N ASN A 146 -2.08 16.08 -2.01
CA ASN A 146 -3.02 15.39 -1.13
C ASN A 146 -3.98 14.46 -1.89
N ARG A 147 -3.40 13.58 -2.72
CA ARG A 147 -4.14 12.62 -3.55
C ARG A 147 -3.39 11.30 -3.70
N ALA A 148 -4.11 10.24 -4.03
CA ALA A 148 -3.51 8.99 -4.45
C ALA A 148 -2.71 9.15 -5.76
N ILE A 149 -1.60 8.42 -5.85
CA ILE A 149 -0.81 8.25 -7.06
C ILE A 149 -1.24 6.93 -7.70
N ASN A 150 -1.86 7.01 -8.87
CA ASN A 150 -2.20 5.82 -9.65
C ASN A 150 -1.08 5.50 -10.64
N LEU A 151 -1.07 4.28 -11.18
CA LEU A 151 -0.02 3.87 -12.12
C LEU A 151 0.09 4.81 -13.34
N ALA A 152 -1.03 5.31 -13.85
CA ALA A 152 -1.04 6.27 -14.96
C ALA A 152 -0.32 7.60 -14.63
N ASP A 153 -0.35 8.05 -13.37
CA ASP A 153 0.37 9.25 -12.93
C ASP A 153 1.90 9.05 -13.03
N VAL A 154 2.38 7.84 -12.72
CA VAL A 154 3.82 7.49 -12.77
C VAL A 154 4.37 7.56 -14.21
N TYR A 155 3.52 7.25 -15.20
CA TYR A 155 3.88 7.26 -16.62
C TYR A 155 3.36 8.50 -17.35
N GLY A 156 3.03 9.59 -16.63
CA GLY A 156 2.67 10.87 -17.23
C GLY A 156 1.44 10.83 -18.15
N GLY A 157 0.54 9.86 -17.97
CA GLY A 157 -0.66 9.72 -18.82
C GLY A 157 -0.40 9.25 -20.25
N VAL A 158 0.78 8.67 -20.56
CA VAL A 158 1.07 8.04 -21.85
C VAL A 158 0.01 6.96 -22.14
N SER A 159 -0.66 7.00 -23.29
CA SER A 159 -1.82 6.13 -23.58
C SER A 159 -1.52 4.63 -23.47
N ASP A 160 -0.31 4.22 -23.87
CA ASP A 160 0.07 2.81 -24.02
C ASP A 160 0.97 2.32 -22.87
N TYR A 161 0.98 3.04 -21.73
CA TYR A 161 1.89 2.73 -20.62
C TYR A 161 1.75 1.29 -20.11
N LEU A 162 0.54 0.73 -20.07
CA LEU A 162 0.30 -0.66 -19.65
C LEU A 162 0.99 -1.67 -20.57
N TYR A 163 1.03 -1.39 -21.87
CA TYR A 163 1.77 -2.22 -22.82
C TYR A 163 3.27 -2.15 -22.57
N LEU A 164 3.81 -0.94 -22.35
CA LEU A 164 5.24 -0.75 -22.03
C LEU A 164 5.64 -1.42 -20.72
N VAL A 165 4.81 -1.31 -19.68
CA VAL A 165 4.99 -2.00 -18.39
C VAL A 165 5.01 -3.51 -18.60
N SER A 166 4.01 -4.06 -19.31
CA SER A 166 3.95 -5.49 -19.63
C SER A 166 5.20 -5.99 -20.34
N GLN A 167 5.63 -5.29 -21.40
CA GLN A 167 6.84 -5.67 -22.16
C GLN A 167 8.12 -5.59 -21.32
N SER A 168 8.18 -4.69 -20.33
CA SER A 168 9.34 -4.53 -19.45
C SER A 168 9.39 -5.59 -18.34
N ILE A 169 8.23 -5.98 -17.80
CA ILE A 169 8.11 -6.93 -16.68
C ILE A 169 8.26 -8.37 -17.15
N LYS A 170 7.61 -8.75 -18.25
CA LYS A 170 7.58 -10.13 -18.76
C LYS A 170 8.94 -10.84 -18.76
N PRO A 171 9.99 -10.30 -19.42
CA PRO A 171 11.29 -10.98 -19.45
C PRO A 171 11.94 -11.09 -18.07
N LYS A 172 11.83 -10.04 -17.22
CA LYS A 172 12.36 -10.06 -15.85
C LYS A 172 11.67 -11.12 -14.99
N LEU A 173 10.38 -11.32 -15.20
CA LEU A 173 9.60 -12.30 -14.46
C LEU A 173 9.94 -13.73 -14.90
N VAL A 174 10.13 -13.96 -16.20
CA VAL A 174 10.65 -15.24 -16.72
C VAL A 174 12.00 -15.57 -16.09
N ASP A 175 12.93 -14.61 -16.08
CA ASP A 175 14.26 -14.80 -15.47
C ASP A 175 14.16 -15.06 -13.96
N TYR A 176 13.31 -14.30 -13.26
CA TYR A 176 13.05 -14.50 -11.83
C TYR A 176 12.54 -15.91 -11.55
N ILE A 177 11.48 -16.35 -12.24
CA ILE A 177 10.85 -17.65 -12.01
C ILE A 177 11.84 -18.78 -12.34
N ALA A 178 12.56 -18.68 -13.46
CA ALA A 178 13.57 -19.66 -13.84
C ALA A 178 14.67 -19.78 -12.77
N SER A 179 15.08 -18.65 -12.15
CA SER A 179 16.06 -18.65 -11.06
C SER A 179 15.54 -19.30 -9.78
N GLN A 180 14.25 -19.14 -9.45
CA GLN A 180 13.64 -19.74 -8.25
C GLN A 180 13.46 -21.26 -8.40
N VAL A 181 13.08 -21.70 -9.60
CA VAL A 181 12.79 -23.12 -9.88
C VAL A 181 14.05 -23.90 -10.30
N GLY A 182 15.10 -23.20 -10.73
CA GLY A 182 16.34 -23.81 -11.23
C GLY A 182 16.20 -24.48 -12.60
N ASN A 183 15.13 -24.18 -13.34
CA ASN A 183 14.84 -24.70 -14.67
C ASN A 183 14.16 -23.60 -15.52
N PRO A 184 14.21 -23.69 -16.86
CA PRO A 184 13.41 -22.83 -17.72
C PRO A 184 11.93 -22.90 -17.38
N VAL A 185 11.22 -21.79 -17.56
CA VAL A 185 9.76 -21.75 -17.43
C VAL A 185 9.13 -22.63 -18.52
N ASP A 186 8.24 -23.54 -18.12
CA ASP A 186 7.51 -24.41 -19.04
C ASP A 186 6.34 -23.67 -19.73
N ASP A 187 5.69 -24.32 -20.69
CA ASP A 187 4.59 -23.71 -21.45
C ASP A 187 3.43 -23.25 -20.57
N PHE A 188 3.15 -23.98 -19.48
CA PHE A 188 2.09 -23.61 -18.54
C PHE A 188 2.47 -22.37 -17.72
N GLY A 189 3.69 -22.32 -17.20
CA GLY A 189 4.22 -21.14 -16.53
C GLY A 189 4.25 -19.92 -17.45
N MET A 190 4.62 -20.11 -18.73
CA MET A 190 4.59 -19.04 -19.73
C MET A 190 3.18 -18.51 -19.95
N GLN A 191 2.17 -19.38 -20.05
CA GLN A 191 0.76 -18.97 -20.15
C GLN A 191 0.33 -18.14 -18.92
N MET A 192 0.68 -18.58 -17.70
CA MET A 192 0.37 -17.82 -16.48
C MET A 192 1.05 -16.44 -16.48
N ILE A 193 2.32 -16.37 -16.88
CA ILE A 193 3.04 -15.10 -17.03
C ILE A 193 2.34 -14.21 -18.06
N GLU A 194 1.97 -14.73 -19.23
CA GLU A 194 1.30 -13.96 -20.28
C GLU A 194 -0.03 -13.37 -19.82
N ASP A 195 -0.84 -14.18 -19.13
CA ASP A 195 -2.15 -13.75 -18.60
C ASP A 195 -1.98 -12.72 -17.48
N GLY A 196 -1.15 -13.04 -16.48
CA GLY A 196 -0.89 -12.24 -15.29
C GLY A 196 -0.08 -10.96 -15.54
N THR A 197 0.48 -10.79 -16.74
CA THR A 197 1.16 -9.57 -17.18
C THR A 197 0.56 -9.01 -18.48
N SER A 198 -0.63 -9.45 -18.90
CA SER A 198 -1.35 -8.79 -20.00
C SER A 198 -1.60 -7.30 -19.65
N PRO A 199 -1.65 -6.39 -20.64
CA PRO A 199 -1.68 -4.93 -20.42
C PRO A 199 -3.05 -4.44 -19.90
N LYS A 200 -3.37 -4.87 -18.67
CA LYS A 200 -4.60 -4.61 -17.94
C LYS A 200 -4.22 -3.98 -16.61
N ILE A 201 -4.98 -2.99 -16.15
CA ILE A 201 -4.64 -2.28 -14.91
C ILE A 201 -4.66 -3.19 -13.68
N GLU A 202 -5.53 -4.21 -13.68
CA GLU A 202 -5.68 -5.18 -12.61
C GLU A 202 -4.39 -5.96 -12.34
N ASN A 203 -3.65 -6.29 -13.42
CA ASN A 203 -2.40 -7.03 -13.36
C ASN A 203 -1.23 -6.24 -12.74
N PHE A 204 -1.36 -4.92 -12.66
CA PHE A 204 -0.32 -4.00 -12.19
C PHE A 204 -0.83 -3.08 -11.08
N SER A 205 -1.90 -3.50 -10.39
CA SER A 205 -2.61 -2.69 -9.40
C SER A 205 -1.87 -2.54 -8.07
N ALA A 206 -1.02 -3.51 -7.71
CA ALA A 206 -0.14 -3.45 -6.55
C ALA A 206 1.27 -3.02 -6.98
N PHE A 207 1.65 -1.79 -6.64
CA PHE A 207 2.99 -1.27 -6.89
C PHE A 207 3.42 -0.29 -5.80
N SER A 208 4.71 -0.22 -5.53
CA SER A 208 5.31 0.73 -4.59
C SER A 208 6.31 1.64 -5.31
N LEU A 209 6.59 2.79 -4.71
CA LEU A 209 7.46 3.82 -5.27
C LEU A 209 8.59 4.16 -4.31
N THR A 210 9.80 4.23 -4.86
CA THR A 210 10.95 4.93 -4.28
C THR A 210 11.33 6.11 -5.18
N PRO A 211 12.37 6.92 -4.90
CA PRO A 211 12.69 8.06 -5.76
C PRO A 211 13.13 7.63 -7.16
N THR A 212 13.68 6.42 -7.30
CA THR A 212 14.30 5.92 -8.53
C THR A 212 13.63 4.69 -9.09
N GLU A 213 12.80 3.98 -8.33
CA GLU A 213 12.27 2.67 -8.69
C GLU A 213 10.77 2.56 -8.46
N ILE A 214 10.16 1.70 -9.27
CA ILE A 214 8.80 1.19 -9.10
C ILE A 214 8.87 -0.33 -8.97
N THR A 215 8.27 -0.87 -7.92
CA THR A 215 8.21 -2.32 -7.68
C THR A 215 6.79 -2.80 -7.83
N PHE A 216 6.56 -3.83 -8.65
CA PHE A 216 5.27 -4.47 -8.86
C PHE A 216 5.19 -5.76 -8.08
N TYR A 217 4.05 -6.00 -7.41
CA TYR A 217 3.79 -7.17 -6.59
C TYR A 217 2.73 -8.05 -7.24
N PHE A 218 3.06 -9.32 -7.48
CA PHE A 218 2.17 -10.28 -8.10
C PHE A 218 1.52 -11.16 -7.03
N GLN A 219 0.18 -11.26 -7.05
CA GLN A 219 -0.55 -12.10 -6.10
C GLN A 219 -0.20 -13.58 -6.30
N PRO A 220 -0.39 -14.44 -5.27
CA PRO A 220 -0.30 -15.88 -5.47
C PRO A 220 -1.23 -16.33 -6.60
N TYR A 221 -0.79 -17.27 -7.42
CA TYR A 221 -1.47 -17.73 -8.64
C TYR A 221 -1.57 -16.75 -9.81
N GLN A 222 -1.11 -15.50 -9.69
CA GLN A 222 -1.22 -14.55 -10.80
C GLN A 222 -0.30 -14.90 -11.97
N VAL A 223 0.94 -15.31 -11.67
CA VAL A 223 2.00 -15.52 -12.68
C VAL A 223 2.74 -16.85 -12.52
N GLY A 224 2.23 -17.73 -11.67
CA GLY A 224 2.83 -19.03 -11.37
C GLY A 224 2.07 -19.75 -10.25
N PRO A 225 2.46 -20.97 -9.88
CA PRO A 225 1.78 -21.74 -8.83
C PRO A 225 1.94 -21.08 -7.45
N TYR A 226 1.09 -21.44 -6.48
CA TYR A 226 1.16 -20.94 -5.10
C TYR A 226 2.55 -21.05 -4.47
N SER A 227 3.27 -22.14 -4.75
CA SER A 227 4.60 -22.39 -4.21
C SER A 227 5.66 -21.38 -4.65
N LEU A 228 5.39 -20.60 -5.70
CA LEU A 228 6.22 -19.47 -6.13
C LEU A 228 6.13 -18.28 -5.16
N GLY A 229 5.07 -18.21 -4.35
CA GLY A 229 4.81 -17.09 -3.45
C GLY A 229 4.28 -15.86 -4.21
N GLU A 230 4.77 -14.69 -3.81
CA GLU A 230 4.40 -13.38 -4.37
C GLU A 230 5.62 -12.77 -5.07
N PRO A 231 5.82 -12.99 -6.39
CA PRO A 231 6.91 -12.38 -7.12
C PRO A 231 6.89 -10.85 -7.06
N GLU A 232 8.08 -10.27 -6.97
CA GLU A 232 8.29 -8.82 -6.99
C GLU A 232 9.22 -8.45 -8.14
N ILE A 233 8.81 -7.50 -8.98
CA ILE A 233 9.62 -7.04 -10.11
C ILE A 233 9.82 -5.54 -10.02
N THR A 234 11.09 -5.13 -9.88
CA THR A 234 11.50 -3.73 -9.82
C THR A 234 11.97 -3.22 -11.17
N LEU A 235 11.46 -2.06 -11.57
CA LEU A 235 11.89 -1.28 -12.72
C LEU A 235 12.43 0.09 -12.25
N GLY A 236 13.27 0.73 -13.05
CA GLY A 236 13.55 2.16 -12.88
C GLY A 236 12.29 2.98 -13.17
N ARG A 237 12.04 4.03 -12.38
CA ARG A 237 10.93 4.94 -12.66
C ARG A 237 11.17 5.61 -14.02
N PRO A 238 10.11 5.78 -14.84
CA PRO A 238 10.19 6.69 -15.97
C PRO A 238 10.61 8.05 -15.42
N LEU A 239 11.71 8.61 -15.92
CA LEU A 239 12.01 10.01 -15.64
C LEU A 239 10.86 10.82 -16.24
N LEU A 240 10.07 11.46 -15.38
CA LEU A 240 9.16 12.52 -15.80
C LEU A 240 10.03 13.74 -16.08
N ASP A 241 10.64 13.78 -17.27
CA ASP A 241 11.31 14.97 -17.79
C ASP A 241 10.27 16.02 -18.21
#